data_AF-A0A1Z9M5T6-F1
#
_entry.id   AF-A0A1Z9M5T6-F1
#
_cell.length_a   1.000
_cell.length_b   1.000
_cell.length_c   1.000
_cell.angle_alpha   90.00
_cell.angle_beta   90.00
_cell.angle_gamma   90.00
#
_symmetry.space_group_name_H-M   'P 1'
#
loop_
_entity.id
_entity.type
_entity.pdbx_description
1 polymer ?
#
loop_
_entity_poly.entity_id
_entity_poly.type
_entity_poly.pdbx_seq_one_letter_code
_entity_poly.pdbx_strand_id
1 'polypeptide(L)' 'MLDRHLESKLSIYAKRLDKNLDKLSILVCISGGVDSSVLLNIMFMLRSKFKFKLNAAHVNYSFHNKSDLMSKHCYKI' A
#
# COMPACT_ATOMS: atom_id res chain seq x y z
N MET A 1 1.15 18.24 4.26
CA MET A 1 0.48 17.68 5.46
C MET A 1 -0.43 16.56 4.98
N LEU A 2 -0.33 15.35 5.54
CA LEU A 2 -1.26 14.27 5.15
C LEU A 2 -2.67 14.57 5.64
N ASP A 3 -3.66 14.08 4.91
CA ASP A 3 -5.07 14.28 5.24
C ASP A 3 -5.42 13.63 6.59
N ARG A 4 -5.97 14.42 7.53
CA ARG A 4 -6.37 13.95 8.88
C ARG A 4 -7.43 12.84 8.82
N HIS A 5 -8.25 12.82 7.78
CA HIS A 5 -9.27 11.80 7.55
C HIS A 5 -8.63 10.42 7.30
N LEU A 6 -7.52 10.36 6.55
CA LEU A 6 -6.80 9.10 6.29
C LEU A 6 -6.13 8.56 7.56
N GLU A 7 -5.53 9.45 8.35
CA GLU A 7 -4.92 9.08 9.64
C GLU A 7 -5.95 8.53 10.62
N SER A 8 -7.13 9.15 10.68
CA SER A 8 -8.26 8.68 11.48
C SER A 8 -8.74 7.29 11.03
N LYS A 9 -8.90 7.07 9.72
CA LYS A 9 -9.27 5.75 9.17
C LYS A 9 -8.27 4.66 9.56
N LEU A 10 -6.97 4.92 9.44
CA LEU A 10 -5.94 3.97 9.83
C LEU A 10 -5.97 3.67 11.34
N SER A 11 -6.19 4.68 12.17
CA SER A 11 -6.30 4.52 13.63
C SER A 11 -7.52 3.70 14.03
N ILE A 12 -8.67 3.95 13.39
CA ILE A 12 -9.89 3.16 13.57
C ILE A 12 -9.66 1.70 13.16
N TYR A 13 -8.98 1.48 12.03
CA TYR A 13 -8.65 0.14 11.56
C TYR A 13 -7.74 -0.60 12.55
N ALA A 14 -6.70 0.05 13.07
CA ALA A 14 -5.79 -0.52 14.07
C ALA A 14 -6.55 -0.93 15.35
N LYS A 15 -7.42 -0.02 15.84
CA LYS A 15 -8.26 -0.28 17.02
C LYS A 15 -9.21 -1.44 16.82
N ARG A 16 -9.81 -1.58 15.63
CA ARG A 16 -10.68 -2.73 15.29
C ARG A 16 -9.94 -4.07 15.32
N LEU A 17 -8.64 -4.06 15.09
CA LEU A 17 -7.79 -5.24 15.17
C LEU A 17 -7.17 -5.46 16.56
N ASP A 18 -7.51 -4.62 17.54
CA ASP A 18 -6.87 -4.57 18.85
C ASP A 18 -5.33 -4.51 18.76
N LYS A 19 -4.83 -3.67 17.84
CA LYS A 19 -3.40 -3.50 17.59
C LYS A 19 -3.01 -2.03 17.65
N ASN A 20 -1.84 -1.79 18.23
CA ASN A 20 -1.15 -0.52 18.06
C ASN A 20 -0.71 -0.35 16.61
N LEU A 21 -0.66 0.90 16.14
CA LEU A 21 -0.33 1.23 14.76
C LEU A 21 1.05 0.70 14.35
N ASP A 22 2.07 0.85 15.19
CA ASP A 22 3.44 0.37 14.94
C ASP A 22 3.54 -1.16 14.80
N LYS A 23 2.56 -1.90 15.33
CA LYS A 23 2.47 -3.36 15.24
C LYS A 23 1.70 -3.86 14.03
N LEU A 24 1.14 -2.97 13.21
CA LEU A 24 0.49 -3.37 11.97
C LEU A 24 1.52 -3.84 10.93
N SER A 25 1.11 -4.84 10.16
CA SER A 25 1.79 -5.24 8.93
C SER A 25 0.77 -5.26 7.80
N ILE A 26 0.96 -4.37 6.83
CA ILE A 26 0.00 -4.14 5.75
C ILE A 26 0.64 -4.57 4.42
N LEU A 27 -0.12 -5.32 3.62
CA LEU A 27 0.23 -5.71 2.26
C LEU A 27 -0.65 -4.90 1.29
N VAL A 28 -0.03 -4.10 0.42
CA VAL A 28 -0.72 -3.35 -0.63
C VAL A 28 -0.57 -4.11 -1.95
N CYS A 29 -1.69 -4.49 -2.54
CA CYS A 29 -1.70 -5.10 -3.87
C CYS A 29 -1.56 -4.00 -4.94
N ILE A 30 -0.54 -4.11 -5.79
CA ILE A 30 -0.26 -3.16 -6.87
C ILE A 30 -0.45 -3.80 -8.25
N SER A 31 -1.15 -3.09 -9.12
CA SER A 31 -1.38 -3.51 -10.52
C SER A 31 -0.41 -2.84 -11.50
N GLY A 32 0.25 -1.76 -11.07
CA GLY A 32 1.00 -0.85 -11.94
C GLY A 32 0.16 0.31 -12.49
N GLY A 33 -1.14 0.34 -12.19
CA GLY A 33 -2.02 1.47 -12.49
C GLY A 33 -1.89 2.61 -11.47
N VAL A 34 -2.41 3.78 -11.85
CA VAL A 34 -2.34 5.02 -11.05
C VAL A 34 -2.98 4.85 -9.67
N ASP A 35 -4.14 4.21 -9.57
CA ASP A 35 -4.86 4.05 -8.30
C ASP A 35 -4.01 3.30 -7.26
N SER A 36 -3.45 2.16 -7.68
CA SER A 36 -2.62 1.34 -6.80
C SER A 36 -1.28 2.01 -6.46
N SER A 37 -0.73 2.81 -7.38
CA SER A 37 0.51 3.55 -7.18
C SER A 37 0.31 4.71 -6.20
N VAL A 38 -0.78 5.45 -6.32
CA VAL A 38 -1.18 6.52 -5.39
C VAL A 38 -1.49 5.93 -4.02
N LEU A 39 -2.20 4.80 -3.96
CA LEU A 39 -2.44 4.09 -2.69
C LEU A 39 -1.12 3.70 -2.02
N LEU A 40 -0.18 3.07 -2.75
CA LEU A 40 1.13 2.71 -2.21
C LEU A 40 1.87 3.94 -1.69
N ASN A 41 1.86 5.05 -2.43
CA ASN A 41 2.50 6.30 -2.02
C ASN A 41 1.87 6.88 -0.74
N ILE A 42 0.53 6.92 -0.65
CA ILE A 42 -0.18 7.36 0.57
C ILE A 42 0.18 6.48 1.76
N MET A 43 0.18 5.16 1.56
CA MET A 43 0.55 4.20 2.61
C MET A 43 2.01 4.35 3.03
N PHE A 44 2.92 4.64 2.10
CA PHE A 44 4.33 4.92 2.39
C PHE A 44 4.48 6.18 3.24
N MET A 45 3.77 7.25 2.91
CA MET A 45 3.77 8.47 3.71
C MET A 45 3.19 8.24 5.11
N LEU A 46 2.08 7.50 5.25
CA LEU A 46 1.53 7.11 6.55
C LEU A 46 2.51 6.25 7.36
N ARG A 47 3.20 5.32 6.70
CA ARG A 47 4.22 4.47 7.31
C ARG A 47 5.37 5.29 7.89
N SER A 48 5.76 6.37 7.22
CA SER A 48 6.81 7.27 7.74
C SER A 48 6.43 7.88 9.10
N LYS A 49 5.14 8.14 9.32
CA LYS A 49 4.58 8.74 10.55
C LYS A 49 4.30 7.70 11.63
N PHE A 50 3.66 6.59 11.28
CA PHE A 50 3.14 5.62 12.26
C PHE A 50 3.98 4.34 12.40
N LYS A 51 5.04 4.20 11.61
CA LYS A 51 6.08 3.17 11.73
C LYS A 51 5.63 1.71 11.59
N PHE A 52 4.42 1.45 11.07
CA PHE A 52 3.97 0.10 10.72
C PHE A 52 4.83 -0.55 9.61
N LYS A 53 4.76 -1.87 9.48
CA LYS A 53 5.39 -2.60 8.36
C LYS A 53 4.51 -2.48 7.11
N LEU A 54 5.09 -2.02 6.01
CA LEU A 54 4.43 -1.93 4.71
C LEU A 54 5.14 -2.84 3.70
N ASN A 55 4.39 -3.67 3.01
CA ASN A 55 4.86 -4.52 1.92
C ASN A 55 3.97 -4.28 0.69
N ALA A 56 4.50 -4.51 -0.50
CA ALA A 56 3.74 -4.46 -1.75
C ALA A 56 3.78 -5.83 -2.44
N ALA A 57 2.72 -6.19 -3.15
CA ALA A 57 2.65 -7.39 -3.98
C ALA A 57 2.00 -7.10 -5.32
N HIS A 58 2.59 -7.64 -6.39
CA HIS A 58 2.03 -7.63 -7.73
C HIS A 58 1.73 -9.06 -8.17
N VAL A 59 0.61 -9.26 -8.88
CA VAL A 59 0.26 -10.54 -9.48
C VAL A 59 0.26 -10.38 -11.00
N ASN A 60 1.11 -11.17 -11.67
CA ASN A 60 1.13 -11.25 -13.12
C ASN A 60 0.11 -12.31 -13.59
N TYR A 61 -1.03 -11.88 -14.11
CA TYR A 61 -2.06 -12.80 -14.64
C TYR A 61 -1.74 -13.35 -16.04
N SER A 62 -0.68 -12.90 -16.70
CA SER A 62 -0.30 -13.30 -18.06
C SER A 62 -1.41 -13.17 -19.11
N PHE A 63 -2.33 -12.21 -18.92
CA PHE A 63 -3.53 -12.07 -19.75
C PHE A 63 -3.29 -11.29 -21.05
N HIS A 64 -2.26 -10.45 -21.11
CA HIS A 64 -1.98 -9.61 -22.29
C HIS A 64 -0.49 -9.46 -22.56
N ASN A 65 -0.12 -9.06 -23.78
CA ASN A 65 1.27 -8.91 -24.20
C ASN A 65 2.12 -7.93 -23.36
N LYS A 66 1.50 -7.04 -22.58
CA LYS A 66 2.18 -6.12 -21.66
C LYS A 66 2.36 -6.67 -20.24
N SER A 67 1.97 -7.89 -19.92
CA SER A 67 1.88 -8.34 -18.52
C SER A 67 3.26 -8.38 -17.85
N ASP A 68 4.27 -8.88 -18.55
CA ASP A 68 5.66 -8.88 -18.05
C ASP A 68 6.24 -7.46 -17.92
N LEU A 69 5.85 -6.55 -18.81
CA LEU A 69 6.24 -5.15 -18.71
C LEU A 69 5.66 -4.51 -17.44
N MET A 70 4.40 -4.80 -17.12
CA MET A 70 3.74 -4.31 -15.91
C MET A 70 4.37 -4.90 -14.64
N SER A 71 4.74 -6.18 -14.65
CA SER A 71 5.48 -6.78 -13.53
C SER A 71 6.83 -6.10 -13.32
N LYS A 72 7.60 -5.88 -14.40
CA LYS A 72 8.88 -5.14 -14.34
C LYS A 72 8.69 -3.71 -13.87
N HIS A 73 7.57 -3.06 -14.22
CA HIS A 73 7.24 -1.74 -13.72
C HIS A 73 6.98 -1.78 -12.20
N CYS A 74 6.12 -2.69 -11.73
CA CYS A 74 5.79 -2.85 -10.31
C CYS A 74 7.00 -3.14 -9.42
N TYR A 75 8.04 -3.82 -9.93
CA TYR A 75 9.29 -4.04 -9.20
C TYR A 75 10.16 -2.79 -9.01
N LYS A 76 9.90 -1.71 -9.76
CA LYS A 76 10.69 -0.47 -9.74
C LYS A 76 10.03 0.68 -8.97
N ILE A 77 8.79 0.52 -8.55
CA ILE A 77 8.00 1.52 -7.81
C ILE A 77 8.12 1.26 -6.31
#